data_AF-A0A8B7PBN7-F1
#
_entry.id   AF-A0A8B7PBN7-F1
#
_cell.length_a   1.000
_cell.length_b   1.000
_cell.length_c   1.000
_cell.angle_alpha   90.00
_cell.angle_beta   90.00
_cell.angle_gamma   90.00
#
_symmetry.space_group_name_H-M   'P 1'
#
loop_
_entity.id
_entity.type
_entity.pdbx_description
1 polymer ?
#
loop_
_entity_poly.entity_id
_entity_poly.type
_entity_poly.pdbx_seq_one_letter_code
_entity_poly.pdbx_strand_id
1 'polypeptide(L)'
;MTNFFVKMGCCCGKNEDEDRPYEEADERTRLLADPVRRTSNPVTSEASSSLYKAGSPLQKSDEHQALSAILDETVRNIIDVSQMDNTVSDQHDHLDRTKKYTERIQNSMQAVPTQLPCLALKDIANVEKALAAPSHFVSDYSMMLQACNACSSAVKNISVHPRDDLLVTFAVRA
;
A
#
# COMPACT_ATOMS: atom_id res chain seq x y z
N MET A 1 -25.53 3.19 22.58
CA MET A 1 -24.66 4.25 22.04
C MET A 1 -23.37 3.60 21.59
N THR A 2 -23.02 3.84 20.34
CA THR A 2 -22.04 3.15 19.50
C THR A 2 -20.60 3.45 19.90
N ASN A 3 -19.78 2.42 20.10
CA ASN A 3 -18.32 2.56 20.14
C ASN A 3 -17.78 2.45 18.71
N PHE A 4 -17.25 3.55 18.20
CA PHE A 4 -16.61 3.65 16.90
C PHE A 4 -15.11 3.37 17.10
N PHE A 5 -14.64 2.18 16.70
CA PHE A 5 -13.23 1.81 16.74
C PHE A 5 -12.63 2.03 15.35
N VAL A 6 -11.87 3.12 15.18
CA VAL A 6 -11.17 3.42 13.91
C VAL A 6 -9.88 2.59 13.86
N LYS A 7 -9.85 1.62 12.95
CA LYS A 7 -8.66 0.83 12.63
C LYS A 7 -7.90 1.53 11.48
N MET A 8 -6.91 2.35 11.83
CA MET A 8 -5.97 2.94 10.86
C MET A 8 -4.93 1.88 10.46
N GLY A 9 -5.22 1.17 9.36
CA GLY A 9 -4.25 0.29 8.70
C GLY A 9 -3.31 1.11 7.82
N CYS A 10 -2.01 1.06 8.14
CA CYS A 10 -0.96 1.62 7.30
C CYS A 10 -0.47 0.55 6.31
N CYS A 11 -0.84 0.70 5.03
CA CYS A 11 -0.39 -0.15 3.93
C CYS A 11 0.49 0.70 2.99
N CYS A 12 1.80 0.68 3.16
CA CYS A 12 2.74 1.29 2.21
C CYS A 12 4.01 0.43 2.13
N GLY A 13 4.01 -0.52 1.18
CA GLY A 13 5.21 -1.14 0.64
C GLY A 13 5.26 -0.83 -0.84
N LYS A 14 5.89 0.29 -1.18
CA LYS A 14 6.23 0.69 -2.55
C LYS A 14 7.23 -0.30 -3.12
N ASN A 15 7.15 -0.63 -4.41
CA ASN A 15 8.28 -0.60 -5.34
C ASN A 15 7.80 -0.90 -6.76
N GLU A 16 8.42 -0.16 -7.66
CA GLU A 16 8.27 -0.15 -9.10
C GLU A 16 9.31 -1.10 -9.74
N ASP A 17 8.98 -1.51 -10.98
CA ASP A 17 9.85 -1.85 -12.11
C ASP A 17 10.19 -3.31 -12.48
N GLU A 18 10.21 -3.48 -13.81
CA GLU A 18 9.83 -4.62 -14.64
C GLU A 18 10.95 -5.59 -15.06
N ASP A 19 10.47 -6.75 -15.52
CA ASP A 19 11.00 -7.69 -16.52
C ASP A 19 12.22 -8.57 -16.24
N ARG A 20 11.96 -9.83 -15.83
CA ARG A 20 12.48 -11.10 -16.43
C ARG A 20 11.53 -12.29 -16.17
N PRO A 21 11.72 -13.42 -16.89
CA PRO A 21 10.77 -14.03 -17.82
C PRO A 21 9.70 -14.89 -17.14
N TYR A 22 8.60 -15.14 -17.86
CA TYR A 22 7.48 -16.03 -17.49
C TYR A 22 7.94 -17.35 -16.83
N GLU A 23 8.01 -17.33 -15.51
CA GLU A 23 8.08 -18.51 -14.66
C GLU A 23 6.80 -18.48 -13.84
N GLU A 24 6.03 -19.55 -13.93
CA GLU A 24 4.73 -19.73 -13.28
C GLU A 24 4.83 -19.27 -11.82
N ALA A 25 4.20 -18.14 -11.51
CA ALA A 25 4.44 -17.41 -10.27
C ALA A 25 3.91 -18.19 -9.07
N ASP A 26 4.78 -19.02 -8.48
CA ASP A 26 4.52 -19.75 -7.25
C ASP A 26 4.79 -18.86 -6.01
N GLU A 27 4.32 -19.30 -4.86
CA GLU A 27 4.37 -18.61 -3.56
C GLU A 27 5.79 -18.34 -3.00
N ARG A 28 6.84 -18.56 -3.81
CA ARG A 28 8.27 -18.30 -3.52
C ARG A 28 8.90 -17.23 -4.41
N THR A 29 8.19 -16.67 -5.39
CA THR A 29 8.72 -15.64 -6.29
C THR A 29 8.93 -14.33 -5.51
N ARG A 30 10.17 -13.81 -5.49
CA ARG A 30 10.53 -12.60 -4.74
C ARG A 30 10.06 -11.35 -5.49
N LEU A 31 9.37 -10.46 -4.79
CA LEU A 31 8.70 -9.28 -5.36
C LEU A 31 9.62 -8.08 -5.65
N LEU A 32 10.94 -8.17 -5.41
CA LEU A 32 11.89 -7.07 -5.63
C LEU A 32 13.19 -7.57 -6.27
N ALA A 33 13.62 -6.92 -7.35
CA ALA A 33 14.87 -7.20 -8.05
C ALA A 33 16.05 -6.41 -7.44
N ASP A 34 17.21 -7.05 -7.30
CA ASP A 34 18.46 -6.49 -6.77
C ASP A 34 19.15 -5.61 -7.85
N PRO A 35 19.52 -4.33 -7.59
CA PRO A 35 19.76 -3.34 -8.66
C PRO A 35 21.11 -3.43 -9.39
N VAL A 36 21.89 -4.51 -9.28
CA VAL A 36 23.25 -4.55 -9.85
C VAL A 36 23.47 -5.79 -10.73
N ARG A 37 23.18 -5.66 -12.02
CA ARG A 37 23.97 -6.23 -13.14
C ARG A 37 23.43 -5.83 -14.53
N ARG A 38 23.94 -4.71 -15.05
CA ARG A 38 23.99 -4.38 -16.50
C ARG A 38 25.44 -4.44 -16.97
N THR A 39 25.75 -5.33 -17.91
CA THR A 39 26.88 -5.28 -18.89
C THR A 39 26.61 -6.40 -19.90
N SER A 40 26.81 -6.35 -21.21
CA SER A 40 27.22 -5.36 -22.21
C SER A 40 27.19 -6.13 -23.56
N ASN A 41 26.87 -5.48 -24.69
CA ASN A 41 27.68 -5.48 -25.93
C ASN A 41 26.87 -5.01 -27.17
N PRO A 42 27.55 -4.44 -28.18
CA PRO A 42 27.02 -3.31 -28.95
C PRO A 42 26.58 -3.66 -30.38
N VAL A 43 25.78 -2.75 -30.92
CA VAL A 43 25.25 -2.67 -32.29
C VAL A 43 26.35 -2.27 -33.28
N THR A 44 26.45 -2.97 -34.41
CA THR A 44 27.15 -2.49 -35.62
C THR A 44 26.14 -2.23 -36.72
N SER A 45 26.08 -0.96 -37.14
CA SER A 45 25.42 -0.50 -38.36
C SER A 45 26.19 -0.96 -39.61
N GLU A 46 25.51 -1.08 -40.75
CA GLU A 46 25.86 -0.44 -42.04
C GLU A 46 24.98 -0.97 -43.19
N ALA A 47 24.78 -0.10 -44.17
CA ALA A 47 24.37 -0.33 -45.57
C ALA A 47 22.87 -0.47 -45.92
N SER A 48 22.38 0.67 -46.39
CA SER A 48 21.23 0.94 -47.25
C SER A 48 20.98 -0.01 -48.42
N SER A 49 19.70 -0.01 -48.83
CA SER A 49 19.15 -0.42 -50.13
C SER A 49 18.78 -1.90 -50.30
N SER A 50 17.53 -2.21 -49.96
CA SER A 50 16.75 -3.20 -50.70
C SER A 50 15.27 -2.92 -50.52
N LEU A 51 14.75 -2.14 -51.46
CA LEU A 51 13.35 -2.06 -51.80
C LEU A 51 12.77 -3.48 -51.97
N TYR A 52 11.66 -3.75 -51.28
CA TYR A 52 10.68 -4.80 -51.56
C TYR A 52 11.19 -6.24 -51.66
N LYS A 53 11.30 -6.93 -50.52
CA LYS A 53 11.13 -8.39 -50.48
C LYS A 53 10.75 -8.87 -49.08
N ALA A 54 9.58 -9.51 -49.02
CA ALA A 54 9.13 -10.52 -48.05
C ALA A 54 9.24 -10.18 -46.56
N GLY A 55 8.09 -10.19 -45.89
CA GLY A 55 7.98 -10.04 -44.45
C GLY A 55 8.92 -10.96 -43.68
N SER A 56 9.71 -10.36 -42.80
CA SER A 56 10.33 -11.07 -41.70
C SER A 56 9.26 -11.30 -40.62
N PRO A 57 9.10 -12.52 -40.07
CA PRO A 57 8.14 -12.78 -39.00
C PRO A 57 8.58 -12.22 -37.64
N LEU A 58 9.83 -11.80 -37.50
CA LEU A 58 10.45 -11.57 -36.19
C LEU A 58 10.30 -10.13 -35.66
N GLN A 59 10.14 -9.10 -36.51
CA GLN A 59 10.05 -7.70 -36.05
C GLN A 59 8.62 -7.22 -35.78
N LYS A 60 7.61 -7.77 -36.48
CA LYS A 60 6.20 -7.45 -36.21
C LYS A 60 5.71 -8.01 -34.88
N SER A 61 6.37 -9.06 -34.37
CA SER A 61 5.97 -9.72 -33.13
C SER A 61 6.17 -8.83 -31.91
N ASP A 62 7.23 -8.01 -31.89
CA ASP A 62 7.59 -7.16 -30.74
C ASP A 62 6.64 -5.95 -30.62
N GLU A 63 6.30 -5.32 -31.76
CA GLU A 63 5.29 -4.24 -31.79
C GLU A 63 3.91 -4.75 -31.34
N HIS A 64 3.53 -5.96 -31.73
CA HIS A 64 2.28 -6.57 -31.27
C HIS A 64 2.32 -6.95 -29.78
N GLN A 65 3.46 -7.38 -29.26
CA GLN A 65 3.64 -7.68 -27.83
C GLN A 65 3.57 -6.41 -26.98
N ALA A 66 4.20 -5.32 -27.40
CA ALA A 66 4.11 -4.01 -26.74
C ALA A 66 2.67 -3.50 -26.69
N LEU A 67 1.91 -3.65 -27.78
CA LEU A 67 0.49 -3.29 -27.81
C LEU A 67 -0.35 -4.17 -26.90
N SER A 68 -0.06 -5.47 -26.80
CA SER A 68 -0.72 -6.37 -25.85
C SER A 68 -0.42 -5.99 -24.40
N ALA A 69 0.83 -5.62 -24.07
CA ALA A 69 1.20 -5.16 -22.73
C ALA A 69 0.45 -3.87 -22.35
N ILE A 70 0.35 -2.91 -23.27
CA ILE A 70 -0.41 -1.66 -23.05
C ILE A 70 -1.89 -1.95 -22.83
N LEU A 71 -2.48 -2.89 -23.59
CA LEU A 71 -3.87 -3.29 -23.41
C LEU A 71 -4.09 -3.97 -22.05
N ASP A 72 -3.20 -4.88 -21.65
CA ASP A 72 -3.28 -5.55 -20.35
C ASP A 72 -3.11 -4.56 -19.19
N GLU A 73 -2.18 -3.61 -19.30
CA GLU A 73 -2.01 -2.52 -18.33
C GLU A 73 -3.27 -1.64 -18.27
N THR A 74 -3.83 -1.29 -19.42
CA THR A 74 -5.06 -0.48 -19.51
C THR A 74 -6.24 -1.22 -18.89
N VAL A 75 -6.39 -2.52 -19.15
CA VAL A 75 -7.45 -3.36 -18.58
C VAL A 75 -7.33 -3.46 -17.05
N ARG A 76 -6.10 -3.47 -16.51
CA ARG A 76 -5.86 -3.47 -15.06
C ARG A 76 -6.11 -2.11 -14.40
N ASN A 77 -5.83 -1.02 -15.10
CA ASN A 77 -5.92 0.35 -14.59
C ASN A 77 -7.31 0.97 -14.75
N ILE A 78 -8.17 0.40 -15.61
CA ILE A 78 -9.57 0.82 -15.72
C ILE A 78 -10.35 0.32 -14.51
N ILE A 79 -11.01 1.25 -13.82
CA ILE A 79 -11.90 0.94 -12.70
C ILE A 79 -13.30 0.66 -13.25
N ASP A 80 -13.73 -0.60 -13.14
CA ASP A 80 -15.13 -0.97 -13.40
C ASP A 80 -16.01 -0.57 -12.21
N VAL A 81 -16.68 0.58 -12.35
CA VAL A 81 -17.58 1.12 -11.33
C VAL A 81 -18.83 0.23 -11.15
N SER A 82 -19.21 -0.57 -12.16
CA SER A 82 -20.41 -1.39 -12.13
C SER A 82 -20.28 -2.67 -11.28
N GLN A 83 -19.05 -3.11 -11.01
CA GLN A 83 -18.74 -4.30 -10.21
C GLN A 83 -18.43 -3.99 -8.73
N MET A 84 -18.56 -2.73 -8.32
CA MET A 84 -18.38 -2.34 -6.91
C MET A 84 -19.49 -2.87 -6.00
N ASP A 85 -20.67 -3.12 -6.56
CA ASP A 85 -21.77 -3.80 -5.86
C ASP A 85 -21.50 -5.30 -5.91
N ASN A 86 -20.75 -5.76 -4.92
CA ASN A 86 -20.26 -7.12 -4.73
C ASN A 86 -21.37 -8.16 -4.96
N THR A 87 -21.51 -8.64 -6.20
CA THR A 87 -22.42 -9.74 -6.49
C THR A 87 -21.88 -10.99 -5.83
N VAL A 88 -22.74 -11.69 -5.11
CA VAL A 88 -22.54 -12.99 -4.47
C VAL A 88 -22.23 -14.04 -5.54
N SER A 89 -21.08 -13.95 -6.18
CA SER A 89 -20.63 -14.96 -7.15
C SER A 89 -19.99 -16.10 -6.39
N ASP A 90 -20.63 -17.25 -6.55
CA ASP A 90 -20.19 -18.59 -6.21
C ASP A 90 -19.76 -18.79 -4.75
N GLN A 91 -20.78 -18.79 -3.89
CA GLN A 91 -20.67 -19.22 -2.49
C GLN A 91 -19.94 -20.57 -2.35
N HIS A 92 -20.05 -21.46 -3.34
CA HIS A 92 -19.36 -22.74 -3.35
C HIS A 92 -17.83 -22.59 -3.46
N ASP A 93 -17.35 -21.80 -4.42
CA ASP A 93 -15.91 -21.54 -4.61
C ASP A 93 -15.30 -20.82 -3.41
N HIS A 94 -16.07 -19.91 -2.79
CA HIS A 94 -15.65 -19.25 -1.56
C HIS A 94 -15.46 -20.26 -0.42
N LEU A 95 -16.39 -21.21 -0.26
CA LEU A 95 -16.31 -22.24 0.79
C LEU A 95 -15.11 -23.17 0.59
N ASP A 96 -14.85 -23.61 -0.65
CA ASP A 96 -13.73 -24.49 -0.95
C ASP A 96 -12.38 -23.77 -0.78
N ARG A 97 -12.31 -22.49 -1.17
CA ARG A 97 -11.15 -21.64 -0.91
C ARG A 97 -10.90 -21.44 0.58
N THR A 98 -11.96 -21.25 1.37
CA THR A 98 -11.87 -21.13 2.83
C THR A 98 -11.31 -22.41 3.46
N LYS A 99 -11.78 -23.59 3.04
CA LYS A 99 -11.26 -24.88 3.51
C LYS A 99 -9.77 -25.02 3.17
N LYS A 100 -9.40 -24.78 1.91
CA LYS A 100 -8.01 -24.86 1.44
C LYS A 100 -7.07 -23.95 2.24
N TYR A 101 -7.47 -22.72 2.54
CA TYR A 101 -6.66 -21.81 3.35
C TYR A 101 -6.60 -22.24 4.81
N THR A 102 -7.69 -22.76 5.37
CA THR A 102 -7.71 -23.28 6.74
C THR A 102 -6.73 -24.44 6.90
N GLU A 103 -6.73 -25.39 5.96
CA GLU A 103 -5.81 -26.53 5.95
C GLU A 103 -4.34 -26.09 5.82
N ARG A 104 -4.05 -25.15 4.90
CA ARG A 104 -2.70 -24.57 4.74
C ARG A 104 -2.22 -23.88 6.03
N ILE A 105 -3.09 -23.09 6.66
CA ILE A 105 -2.78 -22.41 7.92
C ILE A 105 -2.52 -23.44 9.02
N GLN A 106 -3.39 -24.44 9.20
CA GLN A 106 -3.21 -25.48 10.21
C GLN A 106 -1.90 -26.26 10.04
N ASN A 107 -1.53 -26.60 8.80
CA ASN A 107 -0.28 -27.30 8.50
C ASN A 107 0.95 -26.41 8.78
N SER A 108 0.88 -25.11 8.48
CA SER A 108 1.96 -24.15 8.75
C SER A 108 2.09 -23.77 10.23
N MET A 109 0.97 -23.72 10.97
CA MET A 109 0.90 -23.34 12.38
C MET A 109 1.54 -24.37 13.32
N GLN A 110 1.71 -25.62 12.89
CA GLN A 110 2.46 -26.62 13.68
C GLN A 110 3.94 -26.24 13.87
N ALA A 111 4.49 -25.40 12.98
CA ALA A 111 5.87 -24.93 13.05
C ALA A 111 6.03 -23.59 13.80
N VAL A 112 4.92 -22.92 14.15
CA VAL A 112 4.96 -21.61 14.82
C VAL A 112 4.50 -21.80 16.27
N PRO A 113 5.37 -21.57 17.27
CA PRO A 113 4.93 -21.63 18.65
C PRO A 113 3.83 -20.59 18.85
N THR A 114 2.64 -21.04 19.26
CA THR A 114 1.56 -20.18 19.75
C THR A 114 2.08 -19.47 20.98
N GLN A 115 2.65 -18.29 20.78
CA GLN A 115 3.00 -17.40 21.87
C GLN A 115 1.69 -17.11 22.60
N LEU A 116 1.58 -17.56 23.85
CA LEU A 116 0.53 -17.08 24.73
C LEU A 116 0.55 -15.55 24.63
N PRO A 117 -0.62 -14.88 24.55
CA PRO A 117 -0.65 -13.43 24.56
C PRO A 117 0.18 -12.99 25.77
N CYS A 118 1.21 -12.18 25.53
CA CYS A 118 2.10 -11.67 26.57
C CYS A 118 1.19 -11.03 27.64
N LEU A 119 0.96 -11.75 28.73
CA LEU A 119 0.02 -11.34 29.76
C LEU A 119 0.71 -10.25 30.58
N ALA A 120 0.45 -9.01 30.18
CA ALA A 120 0.98 -7.77 30.73
C ALA A 120 2.52 -7.70 30.76
N LEU A 121 3.06 -6.48 30.72
CA LEU A 121 4.46 -6.31 31.09
C LEU A 121 4.64 -6.86 32.52
N LYS A 122 5.72 -7.60 32.78
CA LYS A 122 6.07 -7.99 34.15
C LYS A 122 6.46 -6.72 34.90
N ASP A 123 5.45 -6.09 35.48
CA ASP A 123 5.54 -4.76 36.05
C ASP A 123 6.50 -4.77 37.24
N ILE A 124 7.53 -3.94 37.12
CA ILE A 124 8.35 -3.33 38.16
C ILE A 124 8.57 -4.20 39.41
N ALA A 125 9.78 -4.78 39.52
CA ALA A 125 10.22 -5.43 40.75
C ALA A 125 10.14 -4.45 41.94
N ASN A 126 9.57 -4.91 43.06
CA ASN A 126 9.36 -4.12 44.28
C ASN A 126 8.43 -2.91 44.10
N VAL A 127 7.19 -3.16 43.69
CA VAL A 127 6.10 -2.16 43.51
C VAL A 127 6.00 -1.18 44.69
N GLU A 128 6.07 -1.67 45.93
CA GLU A 128 6.00 -0.84 47.14
C GLU A 128 7.07 0.26 47.17
N LYS A 129 8.29 -0.05 46.72
CA LYS A 129 9.39 0.92 46.68
C LYS A 129 9.20 1.94 45.55
N ALA A 130 8.65 1.52 44.42
CA ALA A 130 8.35 2.40 43.30
C ALA A 130 7.21 3.37 43.64
N LEU A 131 6.18 2.91 44.35
CA LEU A 131 5.05 3.73 44.80
C LEU A 131 5.43 4.68 45.94
N ALA A 132 6.35 4.28 46.82
CA ALA A 132 6.84 5.13 47.92
C ALA A 132 7.87 6.19 47.48
N ALA A 133 8.30 6.18 46.21
CA ALA A 133 9.23 7.17 45.71
C ALA A 133 8.57 8.57 45.67
N PRO A 134 9.31 9.64 46.02
CA PRO A 134 8.77 10.99 45.99
C PRO A 134 8.35 11.39 44.57
N SER A 135 7.15 11.97 44.45
CA SER A 135 6.62 12.48 43.18
C SER A 135 7.26 13.84 42.85
N HIS A 136 8.32 13.81 42.06
CA HIS A 136 8.94 15.03 41.52
C HIS A 136 8.22 15.45 40.25
N PHE A 137 7.11 16.20 40.36
CA PHE A 137 6.31 16.50 39.16
C PHE A 137 5.61 17.86 39.13
N VAL A 138 5.66 18.72 40.15
CA VAL A 138 4.87 19.97 40.11
C VAL A 138 5.36 20.93 39.03
N SER A 139 6.69 21.10 38.92
CA SER A 139 7.30 21.92 37.85
C SER A 139 7.04 21.31 36.47
N ASP A 140 7.31 20.00 36.33
CA ASP A 140 7.14 19.29 35.05
C ASP A 140 5.69 19.25 34.61
N TYR A 141 4.75 19.10 35.54
CA TYR A 141 3.31 19.19 35.29
C TYR A 141 2.92 20.58 34.76
N SER A 142 3.45 21.64 35.37
CA SER A 142 3.20 23.01 34.90
C SER A 142 3.77 23.23 33.48
N MET A 143 4.96 22.69 33.19
CA MET A 143 5.59 22.76 31.87
C MET A 143 4.78 21.98 30.82
N MET A 144 4.35 20.76 31.14
CA MET A 144 3.50 19.95 30.27
C MET A 144 2.16 20.66 29.99
N LEU A 145 1.55 21.26 31.00
CA LEU A 145 0.30 21.99 30.84
C LEU A 145 0.47 23.22 29.93
N GLN A 146 1.56 23.98 30.10
CA GLN A 146 1.89 25.11 29.24
C GLN A 146 2.12 24.66 27.79
N ALA A 147 2.87 23.58 27.57
CA ALA A 147 3.09 23.02 26.25
C ALA A 147 1.77 22.59 25.59
N CYS A 148 0.89 21.90 26.31
CA CYS A 148 -0.44 21.53 25.83
C CYS A 148 -1.29 22.74 25.45
N ASN A 149 -1.27 23.80 26.26
CA ASN A 149 -2.00 25.03 25.98
C ASN A 149 -1.44 25.78 24.76
N ALA A 150 -0.11 25.78 24.59
CA ALA A 150 0.54 26.34 23.41
C ALA A 150 0.14 25.58 22.14
N CYS A 151 0.16 24.24 22.18
CA CYS A 151 -0.31 23.39 21.09
C CYS A 151 -1.79 23.64 20.76
N SER A 152 -2.65 23.71 21.77
CA SER A 152 -4.08 24.00 21.58
C SER A 152 -4.29 25.38 20.93
N SER A 153 -3.51 26.38 21.33
CA SER A 153 -3.56 27.71 20.74
C SER A 153 -3.05 27.73 19.29
N ALA A 154 -1.99 26.98 19.00
CA ALA A 154 -1.45 26.85 17.65
C ALA A 154 -2.44 26.16 16.69
N VAL A 155 -3.14 25.11 17.16
CA VAL A 155 -4.17 24.42 16.35
C VAL A 155 -5.33 25.36 16.01
N LYS A 156 -5.74 26.24 16.94
CA LYS A 156 -6.79 27.24 16.66
C LYS A 156 -6.39 28.24 15.58
N ASN A 157 -5.09 28.46 15.37
CA ASN A 157 -4.61 29.35 14.32
C ASN A 157 -4.64 28.70 12.93
N ILE A 158 -4.89 27.40 12.82
CA ILE A 158 -5.07 26.72 11.54
C ILE A 158 -6.45 27.09 11.00
N SER A 159 -6.49 28.15 10.19
CA SER A 159 -7.70 28.63 9.53
C SER A 159 -7.39 29.18 8.14
N VAL A 160 -8.35 29.02 7.22
CA VAL A 160 -8.26 29.58 5.88
C VAL A 160 -8.58 31.06 5.96
N HIS A 161 -7.61 31.91 5.60
CA HIS A 161 -7.79 33.36 5.56
C HIS A 161 -8.51 33.74 4.26
N PRO A 162 -9.73 34.32 4.31
CA PRO A 162 -10.44 34.74 3.11
C PRO A 162 -9.64 35.83 2.39
N ARG A 163 -9.45 35.69 1.07
CA ARG A 163 -8.84 36.74 0.23
C ARG A 163 -9.86 37.38 -0.70
N ASP A 164 -10.59 36.54 -1.42
CA ASP A 164 -11.58 36.96 -2.41
C ASP A 164 -12.90 36.20 -2.21
N ASP A 165 -14.00 36.79 -2.69
CA ASP A 165 -15.31 36.17 -2.65
C ASP A 165 -15.35 34.93 -3.56
N LEU A 166 -15.57 33.74 -2.99
CA LEU A 166 -15.72 32.50 -3.76
C LEU A 166 -17.05 32.40 -4.49
N LEU A 167 -18.03 33.23 -4.10
CA LEU A 167 -19.39 33.22 -4.62
C LEU A 167 -19.73 34.64 -5.09
N VAL A 168 -20.02 34.78 -6.38
CA VAL A 168 -20.60 35.99 -6.95
C VAL A 168 -22.04 35.70 -7.31
N THR A 169 -22.97 36.44 -6.72
CA THR A 169 -24.38 36.35 -7.10
C THR A 169 -24.65 37.28 -8.27
N PHE A 170 -25.20 36.72 -9.34
CA PHE A 170 -25.61 37.51 -10.50
C PHE A 170 -27.08 37.91 -10.33
N ALA A 171 -27.32 39.20 -10.08
CA ALA A 171 -28.66 39.76 -10.17
C ALA A 171 -28.93 40.19 -11.62
N VAL A 172 -29.94 39.60 -12.25
CA VAL A 172 -30.43 40.06 -13.55
C VAL A 172 -31.27 41.31 -13.29
N ARG A 173 -30.89 42.44 -13.90
CA ARG A 173 -31.67 43.67 -13.84
C ARG A 173 -32.89 43.47 -14.75
N ALA A 174 -34.08 43.45 -14.14
CA ALA A 174 -35.36 43.45 -14.85
C ALA A 174 -35.61 44.79 -15.53
#